data_AF-A0A380JXJ3-F1
#
_entry.id   AF-A0A380JXJ3-F1
#
_cell.length_a   1.000
_cell.length_b   1.000
_cell.length_c   1.000
_cell.angle_alpha   90.00
_cell.angle_beta   90.00
_cell.angle_gamma   90.00
#
_symmetry.space_group_name_H-M   'P 1'
#
loop_
_entity.id
_entity.type
_entity.pdbx_description
1 polymer ?
#
loop_
_entity_poly.entity_id
_entity_poly.type
_entity_poly.pdbx_seq_one_letter_code
_entity_poly.pdbx_strand_id
1 'polypeptide(L)'
;MLKAKVKTLYCELLGEAIKQQLLEQEIPQNEVSYYFDDDIRLISAPAISQILKGKRNITLDTVDALQETLELTNVKSVFFPNIDFCELLISESTRLILTDGFSSTKQLFQAKEKDIQQNLSSLASALYEFFPDFPKEETSYQIADSLAEWLIEFVALVAKI
;
A
#
# COMPACT_ATOMS: atom_id res chain seq x y z
N MET A 1 -5.49 0.81 18.21
CA MET A 1 -5.29 2.25 17.87
C MET A 1 -4.31 2.41 16.72
N LEU A 2 -3.07 1.88 16.80
CA LEU A 2 -2.09 1.98 15.71
C LEU A 2 -2.47 1.19 14.44
N LYS A 3 -2.90 -0.08 14.56
CA LYS A 3 -3.32 -0.92 13.41
C LYS A 3 -4.37 -0.24 12.51
N ALA A 4 -5.38 0.39 13.12
CA ALA A 4 -6.40 1.13 12.37
C ALA A 4 -5.83 2.36 11.64
N LYS A 5 -4.89 3.08 12.27
CA LYS A 5 -4.21 4.23 11.65
C LYS A 5 -3.31 3.80 10.49
N VAL A 6 -2.58 2.68 10.63
CA VAL A 6 -1.75 2.09 9.56
C VAL A 6 -2.62 1.71 8.38
N LYS A 7 -3.77 1.08 8.63
CA LYS A 7 -4.73 0.72 7.59
C LYS A 7 -5.25 1.95 6.84
N THR A 8 -5.66 2.99 7.57
CA THR A 8 -6.11 4.25 6.95
C THR A 8 -5.00 4.87 6.10
N LEU A 9 -3.80 5.01 6.67
CA LEU A 9 -2.63 5.55 5.98
C LEU A 9 -2.34 4.78 4.68
N TYR A 10 -2.25 3.45 4.76
CA TYR A 10 -1.97 2.61 3.61
C TYR A 10 -3.04 2.75 2.52
N CYS A 11 -4.33 2.71 2.88
CA CYS A 11 -5.41 2.83 1.90
C CYS A 11 -5.44 4.21 1.22
N GLU A 12 -5.13 5.29 1.95
CA GLU A 12 -5.04 6.64 1.40
C GLU A 12 -3.87 6.78 0.43
N LEU A 13 -2.68 6.32 0.82
CA LEU A 13 -1.51 6.33 -0.06
C LEU A 13 -1.73 5.48 -1.31
N LEU A 14 -2.29 4.28 -1.13
CA LEU A 14 -2.57 3.37 -2.23
C LEU A 14 -3.61 3.94 -3.20
N GLY A 15 -4.70 4.49 -2.67
CA GLY A 15 -5.75 5.12 -3.46
C GLY A 15 -5.22 6.26 -4.32
N GLU A 16 -4.33 7.11 -3.77
CA GLU A 16 -3.71 8.19 -4.53
C GLU A 16 -2.72 7.66 -5.57
N ALA A 17 -1.93 6.64 -5.25
CA ALA A 17 -1.00 6.02 -6.22
C ALA A 17 -1.74 5.44 -7.44
N ILE A 18 -2.81 4.68 -7.22
CA ILE A 18 -3.65 4.15 -8.31
C ILE A 18 -4.26 5.29 -9.11
N LYS A 19 -4.72 6.36 -8.44
CA LYS A 19 -5.28 7.54 -9.11
C LYS A 19 -4.26 8.20 -10.03
N GLN A 20 -3.00 8.31 -9.60
CA GLN A 20 -1.93 8.85 -10.45
C GLN A 20 -1.68 7.95 -11.67
N GLN A 21 -1.60 6.62 -11.49
CA GLN A 21 -1.43 5.70 -12.61
C GLN A 21 -2.56 5.80 -13.65
N LEU A 22 -3.82 5.88 -13.20
CA LEU A 22 -4.96 6.08 -14.10
C LEU A 22 -4.87 7.40 -14.86
N LEU A 23 -4.46 8.49 -14.19
CA LEU A 23 -4.31 9.80 -14.82
C LEU A 23 -3.16 9.82 -15.85
N GLU A 24 -2.03 9.20 -15.51
CA GLU A 24 -0.85 9.11 -16.38
C GLU A 24 -1.13 8.31 -17.66
N GLN A 25 -2.01 7.31 -17.58
CA GLN A 25 -2.46 6.50 -18.72
C GLN A 25 -3.71 7.05 -19.41
N GLU A 26 -4.20 8.23 -18.99
CA GLU A 26 -5.44 8.85 -19.49
C GLU A 26 -6.70 7.95 -19.37
N ILE A 27 -6.71 7.03 -18.39
CA ILE A 27 -7.81 6.09 -18.15
C ILE A 27 -8.89 6.73 -17.26
N PRO A 28 -10.14 6.87 -17.74
CA PRO A 28 -11.25 7.33 -16.92
C PRO A 28 -11.59 6.35 -15.80
N GLN A 29 -11.91 6.89 -14.60
CA GLN A 29 -12.25 6.06 -13.42
C GLN A 29 -13.44 5.13 -13.63
N ASN A 30 -14.33 5.48 -14.56
CA ASN A 30 -15.53 4.70 -14.90
C ASN A 30 -15.28 3.59 -15.94
N GLU A 31 -14.03 3.38 -16.35
CA GLU A 31 -13.63 2.34 -17.31
C GLU A 31 -12.92 1.15 -16.66
N VAL A 32 -12.70 1.20 -15.33
CA VAL A 32 -12.12 0.08 -14.58
C VAL A 32 -13.06 -1.13 -14.65
N SER A 33 -12.60 -2.18 -15.31
CA SER A 33 -13.37 -3.39 -15.59
C SER A 33 -12.50 -4.64 -15.55
N TYR A 34 -13.14 -5.80 -15.42
CA TYR A 34 -12.51 -7.12 -15.52
C TYR A 34 -13.36 -8.04 -16.40
N TYR A 35 -12.72 -9.07 -16.97
CA TYR A 35 -13.42 -10.15 -17.65
C TYR A 35 -13.87 -11.23 -16.67
N PHE A 36 -15.15 -11.63 -16.77
CA PHE A 36 -15.69 -12.76 -16.01
C PHE A 36 -16.68 -13.54 -16.88
N ASP A 37 -16.36 -14.80 -17.17
CA ASP A 37 -17.22 -15.71 -17.92
C ASP A 37 -17.66 -15.13 -19.28
N ASP A 38 -16.68 -14.66 -20.07
CA ASP A 38 -16.85 -13.99 -21.36
C ASP A 38 -17.60 -12.64 -21.34
N ASP A 39 -18.01 -12.16 -20.16
CA ASP A 39 -18.64 -10.85 -19.96
C ASP A 39 -17.68 -9.81 -19.35
N ILE A 40 -17.80 -8.56 -19.80
CA ILE A 40 -17.09 -7.42 -19.20
C ILE A 40 -17.89 -6.92 -18.00
N ARG A 41 -17.27 -6.94 -16.82
CA ARG A 41 -17.85 -6.41 -15.58
C ARG A 41 -17.17 -5.12 -15.17
N LEU A 42 -17.94 -4.04 -15.10
CA LEU A 42 -17.47 -2.73 -14.65
C LEU A 42 -17.51 -2.64 -13.13
N ILE A 43 -16.43 -2.12 -12.54
CA ILE A 43 -16.49 -1.65 -11.16
C ILE A 43 -17.21 -0.30 -11.17
N SER A 44 -18.25 -0.16 -10.35
CA SER A 44 -19.04 1.08 -10.33
C SER A 44 -18.15 2.30 -10.05
N ALA A 45 -18.31 3.38 -10.82
CA ALA A 45 -17.54 4.61 -10.65
C ALA A 45 -17.58 5.18 -9.22
N PRO A 46 -18.72 5.12 -8.47
CA PRO A 46 -18.72 5.51 -7.06
C PRO A 46 -17.82 4.64 -6.18
N ALA A 47 -17.72 3.34 -6.45
CA ALA A 47 -16.84 2.45 -5.69
C ALA A 47 -15.36 2.77 -5.97
N ILE A 48 -14.96 2.90 -7.24
CA ILE A 48 -13.61 3.35 -7.62
C ILE A 48 -13.30 4.70 -6.98
N SER A 49 -14.20 5.68 -7.06
CA SER A 49 -13.98 7.00 -6.45
C SER A 49 -13.71 6.94 -4.94
N GLN A 50 -14.37 6.04 -4.19
CA GLN A 50 -14.09 5.87 -2.76
C GLN A 50 -12.78 5.11 -2.49
N ILE A 51 -12.41 4.16 -3.36
CA ILE A 51 -11.11 3.47 -3.29
C ILE A 51 -9.97 4.45 -3.51
N LEU A 52 -10.05 5.28 -4.56
CA LEU A 52 -9.03 6.29 -4.86
C LEU A 52 -8.89 7.37 -3.78
N LYS A 53 -9.89 7.52 -2.91
CA LYS A 53 -9.86 8.38 -1.73
C LYS A 53 -9.35 7.67 -0.48
N GLY A 54 -8.98 6.38 -0.57
CA GLY A 54 -8.61 5.54 0.57
C GLY A 54 -9.75 5.19 1.52
N LYS A 55 -11.01 5.46 1.14
CA LYS A 55 -12.19 5.34 2.01
C LYS A 55 -12.89 3.98 1.90
N ARG A 56 -12.46 3.13 0.98
CA ARG A 56 -13.08 1.83 0.70
C ARG A 56 -12.02 0.77 0.45
N ASN A 57 -12.35 -0.45 0.86
CA ASN A 57 -11.55 -1.64 0.55
C ASN A 57 -11.44 -1.86 -0.96
N ILE A 58 -10.28 -2.34 -1.41
CA ILE A 58 -10.13 -2.96 -2.73
C ILE A 58 -10.46 -4.44 -2.54
N THR A 59 -11.51 -4.92 -3.20
CA THR A 59 -11.91 -6.35 -3.17
C THR A 59 -11.16 -7.12 -4.24
N LEU A 60 -11.18 -8.46 -4.17
CA LEU A 60 -10.57 -9.34 -5.18
C LEU A 60 -10.97 -8.94 -6.61
N ASP A 61 -12.27 -8.86 -6.92
CA ASP A 61 -12.75 -8.42 -8.23
C ASP A 61 -12.21 -7.04 -8.66
N THR A 62 -11.98 -6.13 -7.70
CA THR A 62 -11.44 -4.79 -8.04
C THR A 62 -9.94 -4.84 -8.25
N VAL A 63 -9.22 -5.73 -7.55
CA VAL A 63 -7.80 -5.98 -7.77
C VAL A 63 -7.60 -6.51 -9.19
N ASP A 64 -8.36 -7.53 -9.57
CA ASP A 64 -8.28 -8.12 -10.91
C ASP A 64 -8.59 -7.06 -11.98
N ALA A 65 -9.67 -6.28 -11.78
CA ALA A 65 -10.02 -5.18 -12.68
C ALA A 65 -8.92 -4.13 -12.81
N LEU A 66 -8.31 -3.71 -11.68
CA LEU A 66 -7.23 -2.73 -11.70
C LEU A 66 -5.96 -3.28 -12.33
N GLN A 67 -5.63 -4.56 -12.08
CA GLN A 67 -4.47 -5.21 -12.68
C GLN A 67 -4.61 -5.25 -14.20
N GLU A 68 -5.77 -5.69 -14.72
CA GLU A 68 -6.04 -5.73 -16.16
C GLU A 68 -6.06 -4.32 -16.76
N THR A 69 -6.80 -3.39 -16.15
CA THR A 69 -6.97 -2.02 -16.66
C THR A 69 -5.64 -1.26 -16.75
N LEU A 70 -4.74 -1.45 -15.78
CA LEU A 70 -3.43 -0.78 -15.73
C LEU A 70 -2.31 -1.61 -16.38
N GLU A 71 -2.65 -2.73 -17.03
CA GLU A 71 -1.72 -3.65 -17.70
C GLU A 71 -0.57 -4.12 -16.78
N LEU A 72 -0.88 -4.37 -15.50
CA LEU A 72 0.11 -4.73 -14.49
C LEU A 72 0.47 -6.22 -14.58
N THR A 73 1.77 -6.51 -14.44
CA THR A 73 2.31 -7.87 -14.60
C THR A 73 1.84 -8.84 -13.51
N ASN A 74 1.54 -8.35 -12.31
CA ASN A 74 1.10 -9.18 -11.20
C ASN A 74 0.19 -8.40 -10.23
N VAL A 75 -0.49 -9.14 -9.36
CA VAL A 75 -1.40 -8.60 -8.34
C VAL A 75 -0.65 -7.73 -7.33
N LYS A 76 0.59 -8.08 -6.96
CA LYS A 76 1.39 -7.27 -6.02
C LYS A 76 1.55 -5.83 -6.52
N SER A 77 1.72 -5.62 -7.82
CA SER A 77 1.82 -4.27 -8.40
C SER A 77 0.55 -3.43 -8.25
N VAL A 78 -0.61 -4.03 -7.95
CA VAL A 78 -1.79 -3.25 -7.56
C VAL A 78 -1.64 -2.74 -6.14
N PHE A 79 -1.16 -3.57 -5.21
CA PHE A 79 -1.06 -3.23 -3.78
C PHE A 79 0.20 -2.44 -3.40
N PHE A 80 1.29 -2.68 -4.13
CA PHE A 80 2.58 -2.02 -3.99
C PHE A 80 3.03 -1.60 -5.40
N PRO A 81 2.56 -0.44 -5.90
CA PRO A 81 2.80 -0.01 -7.28
C PRO A 81 4.27 0.00 -7.71
N ASN A 82 5.16 0.46 -6.84
CA ASN A 82 6.60 0.52 -7.10
C ASN A 82 7.39 0.72 -5.78
N ILE A 83 8.72 0.82 -5.89
CA ILE A 83 9.60 1.08 -4.76
C ILE A 83 9.38 2.48 -4.18
N ASP A 84 9.13 3.50 -5.00
CA ASP A 84 8.88 4.88 -4.53
C ASP A 84 7.64 4.95 -3.61
N PHE A 85 6.60 4.19 -3.93
CA PHE A 85 5.44 4.01 -3.05
C PHE A 85 5.84 3.39 -1.71
N CYS A 86 6.73 2.39 -1.73
CA CYS A 86 7.22 1.78 -0.50
C CYS A 86 8.07 2.77 0.32
N GLU A 87 8.92 3.59 -0.31
CA GLU A 87 9.68 4.64 0.38
C GLU A 87 8.75 5.67 1.06
N LEU A 88 7.70 6.09 0.35
CA LEU A 88 6.67 6.97 0.92
C LEU A 88 5.97 6.31 2.10
N LEU A 89 5.57 5.04 1.96
CA LEU A 89 4.89 4.29 3.02
C LEU A 89 5.79 4.11 4.26
N ILE A 90 7.09 3.87 4.09
CA ILE A 90 8.07 3.82 5.19
C ILE A 90 8.20 5.16 5.89
N SER A 91 8.30 6.25 5.11
CA SER A 91 8.42 7.61 5.66
C SER A 91 7.19 7.99 6.48
N GLU A 92 5.99 7.74 5.94
CA GLU A 92 4.73 8.03 6.64
C GLU A 92 4.49 7.11 7.84
N SER A 93 4.89 5.83 7.74
CA SER A 93 4.85 4.91 8.88
C SER A 93 5.78 5.34 10.00
N THR A 94 6.98 5.84 9.67
CA THR A 94 7.94 6.43 10.62
C THR A 94 7.30 7.62 11.35
N ARG A 95 6.69 8.54 10.60
CA ARG A 95 5.98 9.71 11.16
C ARG A 95 4.82 9.29 12.08
N LEU A 96 4.07 8.27 11.67
CA LEU A 96 2.98 7.70 12.47
C LEU A 96 3.52 7.08 13.78
N ILE A 97 4.62 6.33 13.73
CA ILE A 97 5.25 5.75 14.93
C ILE A 97 5.75 6.85 15.87
N LEU A 98 6.41 7.89 15.33
CA LEU A 98 6.89 9.04 16.12
C LEU A 98 5.75 9.79 16.83
N THR A 99 4.55 9.80 16.23
CA THR A 99 3.37 10.49 16.78
C THR A 99 2.55 9.61 17.71
N ASP A 100 2.32 8.35 17.35
CA ASP A 100 1.32 7.46 17.96
C ASP A 100 1.87 6.12 18.48
N GLY A 101 3.15 5.84 18.27
CA GLY A 101 3.82 4.64 18.76
C GLY A 101 4.01 4.60 20.28
N PHE A 102 4.43 3.43 20.77
CA PHE A 102 4.85 3.27 22.17
C PHE A 102 6.09 4.10 22.47
N SER A 103 6.28 4.49 23.74
CA SER A 103 7.38 5.37 24.15
C SER A 103 8.77 4.84 23.77
N SER A 104 9.02 3.54 23.97
CA SER A 104 10.29 2.91 23.60
C SER A 104 10.52 2.90 22.09
N THR A 105 9.50 2.58 21.29
CA THR A 105 9.59 2.61 19.82
C THR A 105 9.81 4.03 19.30
N LYS A 106 9.14 5.03 19.89
CA LYS A 106 9.37 6.44 19.56
C LYS A 106 10.81 6.86 19.81
N GLN A 107 11.36 6.53 20.99
CA GLN A 107 12.74 6.85 21.33
C GLN A 107 13.74 6.20 20.37
N LEU A 108 13.52 4.94 20.00
CA LEU A 108 14.34 4.25 18.98
C LEU A 108 14.29 5.00 17.65
N PHE A 109 13.09 5.31 17.15
CA PHE A 109 12.91 5.96 15.85
C PHE A 109 13.47 7.38 15.83
N GLN A 110 13.36 8.13 16.94
CA GLN A 110 14.00 9.44 17.09
C GLN A 110 15.53 9.33 17.05
N ALA A 111 16.10 8.36 17.76
CA ALA A 111 17.55 8.14 17.78
C ALA A 111 18.09 7.70 16.41
N LYS A 112 17.26 7.02 15.60
CA LYS A 112 17.61 6.45 14.31
C LYS A 112 17.06 7.22 13.10
N GLU A 113 16.49 8.42 13.29
CA GLU A 113 15.81 9.15 12.21
C GLU A 113 16.70 9.40 10.99
N LYS A 114 17.95 9.85 11.22
CA LYS A 114 18.92 10.06 10.15
C LYS A 114 19.31 8.74 9.47
N ASP A 115 19.49 7.69 10.26
CA ASP A 115 19.87 6.36 9.77
C ASP A 115 18.74 5.76 8.91
N ILE A 116 17.49 5.94 9.31
CA ILE A 116 16.29 5.56 8.55
C ILE A 116 16.28 6.28 7.20
N GLN A 117 16.48 7.60 7.19
CA GLN A 117 16.52 8.39 5.93
C GLN A 117 17.65 7.93 5.00
N GLN A 118 18.83 7.61 5.55
CA GLN A 118 19.96 7.12 4.76
C GLN A 118 19.75 5.71 4.20
N ASN A 119 18.90 4.90 4.83
CA ASN A 119 18.62 3.52 4.45
C ASN A 119 17.20 3.34 3.87
N LEU A 120 16.53 4.44 3.47
CA LEU A 120 15.13 4.43 3.06
C LEU A 120 14.86 3.44 1.92
N SER A 121 15.68 3.46 0.87
CA SER A 121 15.53 2.57 -0.28
C SER A 121 15.74 1.10 0.08
N SER A 122 16.67 0.79 1.00
CA SER A 122 16.89 -0.57 1.50
C SER A 122 15.70 -1.07 2.32
N LEU A 123 15.14 -0.20 3.17
CA LEU A 123 13.94 -0.50 3.96
C LEU A 123 12.70 -0.69 3.07
N ALA A 124 12.55 0.15 2.04
CA ALA A 124 11.50 0.03 1.05
C ALA A 124 11.61 -1.26 0.23
N SER A 125 12.83 -1.65 -0.15
CA SER A 125 13.10 -2.92 -0.83
C SER A 125 12.73 -4.10 0.07
N ALA A 126 13.11 -4.07 1.35
CA ALA A 126 12.74 -5.11 2.31
C ALA A 126 11.21 -5.23 2.51
N LEU A 127 10.48 -4.12 2.48
CA LEU A 127 9.02 -4.11 2.49
C LEU A 127 8.45 -4.73 1.19
N TYR A 128 8.97 -4.32 0.04
CA TYR A 128 8.50 -4.79 -1.26
C TYR A 128 8.75 -6.28 -1.48
N GLU A 129 9.88 -6.80 -0.98
CA GLU A 129 10.26 -8.22 -1.05
C GLU A 129 9.50 -9.09 -0.04
N PHE A 130 8.99 -8.50 1.05
CA PHE A 130 8.18 -9.22 2.02
C PHE A 130 6.88 -9.76 1.41
N PHE A 131 6.29 -9.02 0.46
CA PHE A 131 5.12 -9.47 -0.28
C PHE A 131 5.53 -10.19 -1.58
N PRO A 132 5.10 -11.43 -1.82
CA PRO A 132 5.37 -12.10 -3.09
C PRO A 132 4.53 -11.50 -4.22
N ASP A 133 4.91 -11.74 -5.48
CA ASP A 133 4.20 -11.20 -6.65
C ASP A 133 2.71 -11.59 -6.70
N PHE A 134 2.38 -12.73 -6.09
CA PHE A 134 1.02 -13.21 -5.88
C PHE A 134 0.78 -13.36 -4.37
N PRO A 135 0.43 -12.27 -3.66
CA PRO A 135 0.14 -12.32 -2.23
C PRO A 135 -1.07 -13.21 -1.94
N LYS A 136 -1.15 -13.75 -0.72
CA LYS A 136 -2.30 -14.55 -0.29
C LYS A 136 -3.49 -13.66 0.08
N GLU A 137 -3.21 -12.40 0.38
CA GLU A 137 -4.17 -11.36 0.67
C GLU A 137 -4.91 -10.96 -0.61
N GLU A 138 -6.23 -11.04 -0.56
CA GLU A 138 -7.12 -10.78 -1.69
C GLU A 138 -7.64 -9.34 -1.68
N THR A 139 -7.37 -8.58 -0.61
CA THR A 139 -7.95 -7.26 -0.40
C THR A 139 -6.95 -6.28 0.21
N SER A 140 -7.15 -4.97 -0.05
CA SER A 140 -6.29 -3.95 0.55
C SER A 140 -6.37 -3.93 2.08
N TYR A 141 -7.50 -4.35 2.65
CA TYR A 141 -7.66 -4.49 4.10
C TYR A 141 -6.86 -5.66 4.68
N GLN A 142 -6.74 -6.78 3.97
CA GLN A 142 -5.87 -7.88 4.39
C GLN A 142 -4.40 -7.51 4.24
N ILE A 143 -4.01 -6.83 3.15
CA ILE A 143 -2.65 -6.30 3.01
C ILE A 143 -2.31 -5.34 4.15
N ALA A 144 -3.21 -4.44 4.52
CA ALA A 144 -3.00 -3.54 5.65
C ALA A 144 -2.82 -4.27 6.99
N ASP A 145 -3.47 -5.42 7.16
CA ASP A 145 -3.31 -6.27 8.34
C ASP A 145 -1.93 -6.94 8.36
N SER A 146 -1.48 -7.50 7.23
CA SER A 146 -0.13 -8.06 7.08
C SER A 146 0.95 -6.98 7.20
N LEU A 147 0.70 -5.76 6.71
CA LEU A 147 1.59 -4.62 6.90
C LEU A 147 1.73 -4.26 8.39
N ALA A 148 0.64 -4.32 9.15
CA ALA A 148 0.71 -4.07 10.59
C ALA A 148 1.54 -5.13 11.34
N GLU A 149 1.58 -6.37 10.84
CA GLU A 149 2.49 -7.41 11.35
C GLU A 149 3.94 -7.14 10.91
N TRP A 150 4.15 -6.76 9.65
CA TRP A 150 5.46 -6.39 9.12
C TRP A 150 6.10 -5.21 9.86
N LEU A 151 5.32 -4.29 10.42
CA LEU A 151 5.86 -3.20 11.26
C LEU A 151 6.69 -3.70 12.45
N ILE A 152 6.50 -4.94 12.92
CA ILE A 152 7.36 -5.55 13.94
C ILE A 152 8.76 -5.79 13.36
N GLU A 153 8.86 -6.33 12.15
CA GLU A 153 10.13 -6.50 11.45
C GLU A 153 10.74 -5.14 11.12
N PHE A 154 9.94 -4.15 10.72
CA PHE A 154 10.43 -2.79 10.50
C PHE A 154 11.12 -2.21 11.73
N VAL A 155 10.52 -2.34 12.91
CA VAL A 155 11.15 -1.93 14.18
C VAL A 155 12.44 -2.69 14.44
N ALA A 156 12.48 -3.99 14.14
CA ALA A 156 13.69 -4.81 14.29
C ALA A 156 14.80 -4.41 13.30
N LEU A 157 14.46 -4.05 12.06
CA LEU A 157 15.39 -3.52 11.06
C LEU A 157 15.96 -2.18 11.52
N VAL A 158 15.13 -1.24 11.96
CA VAL A 158 15.56 0.05 12.50
C VAL A 158 16.49 -0.09 13.70
N ALA A 159 16.30 -1.11 14.53
CA ALA A 159 17.18 -1.38 15.67
C ALA A 159 18.57 -1.93 15.27
N LYS A 160 18.71 -2.48 14.05
CA LYS A 160 19.95 -3.08 13.52
C LYS A 160 20.77 -2.11 12.66
N ILE A 161 20.11 -1.12 12.06
CA ILE A 161 20.78 0.04 11.44
C ILE A 161 21.40 0.86 12.56
#